data_AF-A0A7S1CFV9-F1
#
_entry.id   AF-A0A7S1CFV9-F1
#
_cell.length_a   1.000
_cell.length_b   1.000
_cell.length_c   1.000
_cell.angle_alpha   90.00
_cell.angle_beta   90.00
_cell.angle_gamma   90.00
#
_symmetry.space_group_name_H-M   'P 1'
#
loop_
_entity.id
_entity.type
_entity.pdbx_description
1 polymer ?
#
loop_
_entity_poly.entity_id
_entity_poly.type
_entity_poly.pdbx_seq_one_letter_code
_entity_poly.pdbx_strand_id
1 'polypeptide(L)'
;AAADDSALAALIAPTPVDEFVGSYFEQKPLLCRAAKGESGRFASLFTLEQLFELLRAREGGDAAIAYEQHINACKFVDGRKITCNPMPEAGSDEEDEGDDEDDDEGEEGDGGSGSEGSASSDGSGSDGGGGGFVAATEASVRSKFYDDGCTMQFHQPQHYSEALASVMARLEGEFGCLVGSNAYLTPPGAQG
;
A
#
# COMPACT_ATOMS: atom_id res chain seq x y z
N ALA A 1 -16.20 -22.73 -15.32
CA ALA A 1 -15.15 -22.38 -16.30
C ALA A 1 -14.48 -23.66 -16.76
N ALA A 2 -14.07 -23.78 -18.02
CA ALA A 2 -13.21 -24.90 -18.43
C ALA A 2 -11.91 -24.84 -17.62
N ALA A 3 -11.32 -26.01 -17.29
CA ALA A 3 -10.10 -26.11 -16.50
C ALA A 3 -8.90 -25.34 -17.11
N ASP A 4 -8.97 -24.99 -18.40
CA ASP A 4 -7.96 -24.21 -19.13
C ASP A 4 -7.95 -22.71 -18.79
N ASP A 5 -8.87 -22.20 -17.97
CA ASP A 5 -9.00 -20.76 -17.69
C ASP A 5 -9.00 -20.38 -16.19
N SER A 6 -8.59 -21.29 -15.29
CA SER A 6 -8.44 -20.96 -13.86
C SER A 6 -7.11 -20.26 -13.59
N ALA A 7 -7.19 -19.03 -13.07
CA ALA A 7 -6.04 -18.27 -12.57
C ALA A 7 -5.43 -18.95 -11.33
N LEU A 8 -6.25 -19.54 -10.45
CA LEU A 8 -5.75 -20.29 -9.30
C LEU A 8 -4.95 -21.51 -9.75
N ALA A 9 -5.51 -22.34 -10.64
CA ALA A 9 -4.84 -23.53 -11.17
C ALA A 9 -3.49 -23.17 -11.82
N ALA A 10 -3.43 -22.04 -12.53
CA ALA A 10 -2.17 -21.52 -12.99
C ALA A 10 -1.24 -21.25 -11.80
N LEU A 11 -1.57 -20.37 -10.86
CA LEU A 11 -0.67 -19.99 -9.78
C LEU A 11 -0.07 -21.15 -8.98
N ILE A 12 -0.87 -22.19 -8.70
CA ILE A 12 -0.45 -23.33 -7.87
C ILE A 12 0.11 -24.51 -8.67
N ALA A 13 0.15 -24.43 -10.01
CA ALA A 13 0.69 -25.51 -10.83
C ALA A 13 2.11 -25.92 -10.36
N PRO A 14 2.43 -27.23 -10.32
CA PRO A 14 1.65 -28.35 -10.86
C PRO A 14 0.60 -28.94 -9.89
N THR A 15 0.34 -28.32 -8.74
CA THR A 15 -0.64 -28.83 -7.76
C THR A 15 -2.08 -28.69 -8.28
N PRO A 16 -2.88 -29.77 -8.31
CA PRO A 16 -4.30 -29.69 -8.65
C PRO A 16 -5.09 -28.82 -7.65
N VAL A 17 -6.13 -28.11 -8.15
CA VAL A 17 -6.94 -27.21 -7.31
C VAL A 17 -7.69 -27.96 -6.21
N ASP A 18 -8.22 -29.14 -6.51
CA ASP A 18 -8.89 -30.01 -5.53
C ASP A 18 -7.94 -30.49 -4.44
N GLU A 19 -6.71 -30.85 -4.78
CA GLU A 19 -5.67 -31.17 -3.81
C GLU A 19 -5.34 -29.96 -2.92
N PHE A 20 -5.16 -28.77 -3.52
CA PHE A 20 -4.88 -27.53 -2.79
C PHE A 20 -5.99 -27.20 -1.78
N VAL A 21 -7.25 -27.16 -2.23
CA VAL A 21 -8.40 -26.85 -1.37
C VAL A 21 -8.57 -27.91 -0.28
N GLY A 22 -8.42 -29.20 -0.61
CA GLY A 22 -8.65 -30.28 0.35
C GLY A 22 -7.56 -30.42 1.41
N SER A 23 -6.29 -30.11 1.07
CA SER A 23 -5.14 -30.48 1.91
C SER A 23 -4.25 -29.32 2.36
N TYR A 24 -4.38 -28.14 1.77
CA TYR A 24 -3.45 -27.01 1.99
C TYR A 24 -4.15 -25.72 2.39
N PHE A 25 -5.22 -25.34 1.68
CA PHE A 25 -5.95 -24.11 1.94
C PHE A 25 -6.37 -24.03 3.41
N GLU A 26 -5.95 -22.97 4.10
CA GLU A 26 -6.15 -22.73 5.53
C GLU A 26 -5.65 -23.83 6.49
N GLN A 27 -4.80 -24.75 6.02
CA GLN A 27 -4.32 -25.88 6.81
C GLN A 27 -2.80 -25.90 6.97
N LYS A 28 -2.06 -25.77 5.86
CA LYS A 28 -0.59 -25.83 5.88
C LYS A 28 0.04 -25.14 4.67
N PRO A 29 1.31 -24.71 4.76
CA PRO A 29 2.01 -24.13 3.63
C PRO A 29 2.10 -25.07 2.43
N LEU A 30 1.97 -24.52 1.22
CA LEU A 30 2.28 -25.19 -0.05
C LEU A 30 3.50 -24.53 -0.70
N LEU A 31 4.50 -25.33 -1.09
CA LEU A 31 5.66 -24.88 -1.87
C LEU A 31 5.58 -25.44 -3.29
N CYS A 32 5.15 -24.62 -4.24
CA CYS A 32 5.15 -24.96 -5.67
C CYS A 32 6.50 -24.60 -6.29
N ARG A 33 7.26 -25.60 -6.74
CA ARG A 33 8.50 -25.36 -7.50
C ARG A 33 8.17 -25.29 -8.98
N ALA A 34 8.54 -24.17 -9.62
CA ALA A 34 8.42 -24.02 -11.06
C ALA A 34 9.17 -25.16 -11.80
N ALA A 35 8.62 -25.63 -12.91
CA ALA A 35 9.28 -26.61 -13.73
C ALA A 35 10.58 -26.04 -14.34
N LYS A 36 11.50 -26.92 -14.74
CA LYS A 36 12.75 -26.51 -15.36
C LYS A 36 12.45 -25.70 -16.64
N GLY A 37 12.92 -24.46 -16.69
CA GLY A 37 12.70 -23.54 -17.81
C GLY A 37 11.56 -22.54 -17.62
N GLU A 38 10.80 -22.62 -16.52
CA GLU A 38 9.67 -21.73 -16.23
C GLU A 38 10.01 -20.63 -15.21
N SER A 39 11.28 -20.33 -14.98
CA SER A 39 11.69 -19.30 -14.00
C SER A 39 11.16 -17.91 -14.34
N GLY A 40 10.83 -17.66 -15.61
CA GLY A 40 10.23 -16.41 -16.09
C GLY A 40 8.70 -16.37 -16.05
N ARG A 41 8.02 -17.37 -15.47
CA ARG A 41 6.56 -17.50 -15.50
C ARG A 41 5.81 -16.24 -15.06
N PHE A 42 6.35 -15.53 -14.08
CA PHE A 42 5.76 -14.34 -13.49
C PHE A 42 6.51 -13.05 -13.84
N ALA A 43 7.47 -13.11 -14.75
CA ALA A 43 8.35 -11.99 -15.08
C ALA A 43 7.61 -10.77 -15.67
N SER A 44 6.41 -10.98 -16.23
CA SER A 44 5.57 -9.92 -16.80
C SER A 44 4.60 -9.27 -15.81
N LEU A 45 4.47 -9.78 -14.59
CA LEU A 45 3.47 -9.27 -13.63
C LEU A 45 3.84 -7.88 -13.11
N PHE A 46 5.05 -7.74 -12.58
CA PHE A 46 5.57 -6.48 -12.08
C PHE A 46 7.09 -6.57 -11.90
N THR A 47 7.80 -5.49 -12.22
CA THR A 47 9.27 -5.43 -12.18
C THR A 47 9.73 -4.15 -11.50
N LEU A 48 10.98 -4.16 -11.04
CA LEU A 48 11.62 -2.96 -10.48
C LEU A 48 11.68 -1.81 -11.51
N GLU A 49 11.90 -2.12 -12.79
CA GLU A 49 11.91 -1.09 -13.84
C GLU A 49 10.51 -0.49 -14.05
N GLN A 50 9.45 -1.31 -14.08
CA GLN A 50 8.08 -0.80 -14.17
C GLN A 50 7.73 0.13 -13.00
N LEU A 51 8.23 -0.14 -11.79
CA LEU A 51 8.09 0.79 -10.68
C LEU A 51 8.78 2.13 -10.96
N PHE A 52 10.03 2.13 -11.44
CA PHE A 52 10.74 3.36 -11.77
C PHE A 52 10.12 4.14 -12.94
N GLU A 53 9.63 3.44 -13.97
CA GLU A 53 8.86 4.05 -15.05
C GLU A 53 7.58 4.73 -14.54
N LEU A 54 6.86 4.06 -13.63
CA LEU A 54 5.65 4.62 -13.02
C LEU A 54 5.95 5.87 -12.20
N LEU A 55 7.02 5.86 -11.40
CA LEU A 55 7.45 7.01 -10.60
C LEU A 55 7.77 8.21 -11.50
N ARG A 56 8.57 8.01 -12.57
CA ARG A 56 8.86 9.06 -13.56
C ARG A 56 7.62 9.62 -14.22
N ALA A 57 6.70 8.74 -14.63
CA ALA A 57 5.52 9.14 -15.40
C ALA A 57 4.50 9.95 -14.58
N ARG A 58 4.54 9.84 -13.25
CA ARG A 58 3.57 10.47 -12.33
C ARG A 58 4.17 11.59 -11.48
N GLU A 59 5.47 11.85 -11.60
CA GLU A 59 6.15 12.88 -10.83
C GLU A 59 5.55 14.27 -11.11
N GLY A 60 5.22 15.00 -10.04
CA GLY A 60 4.72 16.37 -10.11
C GLY A 60 3.26 16.55 -10.58
N GLY A 61 2.50 15.47 -10.78
CA GLY A 61 1.07 15.52 -11.14
C GLY A 61 0.12 15.17 -10.00
N ASP A 62 -1.18 15.43 -10.19
CA ASP A 62 -2.24 15.15 -9.20
C ASP A 62 -2.37 13.66 -8.82
N ALA A 63 -1.84 12.78 -9.67
CA ALA A 63 -1.82 11.33 -9.47
C ALA A 63 -0.43 10.80 -9.08
N ALA A 64 0.40 11.66 -8.49
CA ALA A 64 1.74 11.31 -8.01
C ALA A 64 1.70 10.12 -7.04
N ILE A 65 2.73 9.26 -7.15
CA ILE A 65 2.96 8.22 -6.17
C ILE A 65 3.50 8.90 -4.90
N ALA A 66 3.03 8.45 -3.74
CA ALA A 66 3.33 9.07 -2.46
C ALA A 66 3.73 8.01 -1.43
N TYR A 67 4.67 8.35 -0.57
CA TYR A 67 5.00 7.53 0.59
C TYR A 67 3.78 7.39 1.50
N GLU A 68 3.71 6.28 2.24
CA GLU A 68 2.60 5.89 3.15
C GLU A 68 1.28 5.55 2.45
N GLN A 69 0.94 6.23 1.36
CA GLN A 69 -0.26 5.97 0.60
C GLN A 69 -0.06 4.85 -0.43
N HIS A 70 1.00 4.95 -1.24
CA HIS A 70 1.22 4.07 -2.39
C HIS A 70 2.46 3.20 -2.21
N ILE A 71 3.50 3.73 -1.58
CA ILE A 71 4.77 3.04 -1.40
C ILE A 71 5.31 3.24 0.01
N ASN A 72 5.92 2.20 0.56
CA ASN A 72 6.59 2.23 1.85
C ASN A 72 8.02 1.71 1.71
N ALA A 73 8.95 2.27 2.46
CA ALA A 73 10.32 1.78 2.61
C ALA A 73 10.51 1.22 4.02
N CYS A 74 11.12 0.03 4.14
CA CYS A 74 11.42 -0.56 5.45
C CYS A 74 12.71 -1.38 5.46
N LYS A 75 13.21 -1.64 6.67
CA LYS A 75 14.34 -2.52 6.95
C LYS A 75 14.08 -3.39 8.17
N PHE A 76 14.75 -4.52 8.24
CA PHE A 76 14.82 -5.35 9.43
C PHE A 76 16.21 -5.25 10.07
N VAL A 77 16.29 -4.58 11.22
CA VAL A 77 17.54 -4.34 11.96
C VAL A 77 17.34 -4.81 13.40
N ASP A 78 18.29 -5.60 13.92
CA ASP A 78 18.29 -6.09 15.30
C ASP A 78 16.96 -6.72 15.76
N GLY A 79 16.35 -7.53 14.89
CA GLY A 79 15.11 -8.23 15.20
C GLY A 79 13.85 -7.37 15.09
N ARG A 80 13.94 -6.14 14.56
CA ARG A 80 12.83 -5.19 14.48
C ARG A 80 12.68 -4.63 13.07
N LYS A 81 11.42 -4.44 12.66
CA LYS A 81 11.08 -3.70 11.45
C LYS A 81 11.18 -2.19 11.73
N ILE A 82 11.87 -1.47 10.86
CA ILE A 82 12.07 -0.01 10.92
C ILE A 82 11.51 0.59 9.63
N THR A 83 10.69 1.64 9.76
CA THR A 83 10.20 2.43 8.62
C THR A 83 11.29 3.39 8.15
N CYS A 84 11.46 3.50 6.83
CA CYS A 84 12.45 4.36 6.20
C CYS A 84 11.83 5.41 5.26
N ASN A 85 10.51 5.62 5.35
CA ASN A 85 9.82 6.68 4.63
C ASN A 85 10.43 8.05 4.98
N PRO A 86 10.52 8.97 4.02
CA PRO A 86 10.88 10.35 4.32
C PRO A 86 9.81 10.97 5.23
N MET A 87 10.25 11.79 6.19
CA MET A 87 9.33 12.65 6.92
C MET A 87 8.99 13.87 6.05
N PRO A 88 7.78 14.43 6.16
CA PRO A 88 7.51 15.74 5.60
C PRO A 88 8.49 16.74 6.23
N GLU A 89 9.00 17.67 5.42
CA GLU A 89 9.78 18.80 5.94
C GLU A 89 8.90 19.52 6.96
N ALA A 90 9.39 19.67 8.20
CA ALA A 90 8.71 20.49 9.18
C ALA A 90 8.60 21.88 8.55
N GLY A 91 7.36 22.33 8.29
CA GLY A 91 7.14 23.73 7.96
C GLY A 91 7.83 24.56 9.03
N SER A 92 8.56 25.60 8.63
CA SER A 92 8.91 26.64 9.58
C SER A 92 7.57 27.09 10.16
N ASP A 93 7.30 26.71 11.40
CA ASP A 93 6.24 27.31 12.18
C ASP A 93 6.54 28.81 12.15
N GLU A 94 5.84 29.56 11.29
CA GLU A 94 5.72 30.99 11.48
C GLU A 94 5.05 31.09 12.85
N GLU A 95 5.83 31.46 13.86
CA GLU A 95 5.34 31.84 15.16
C GLU A 95 4.27 32.91 14.89
N ASP A 96 3.00 32.50 14.94
CA ASP A 96 1.85 33.38 14.97
C ASP A 96 2.01 34.17 16.26
N GLU A 97 2.68 35.32 16.18
CA GLU A 97 2.67 36.36 17.21
C GLU A 97 1.21 36.81 17.33
N GLY A 98 0.47 36.07 18.15
CA GLY A 98 -0.89 36.42 18.53
C GLY A 98 -0.86 37.78 19.20
N ASP A 99 -1.35 38.79 18.48
CA ASP A 99 -1.73 40.07 19.04
C ASP A 99 -2.87 39.80 20.05
N ASP A 100 -2.53 39.91 21.33
CA ASP A 100 -3.47 40.03 22.44
C ASP A 100 -4.32 41.30 22.21
N GLU A 101 -5.56 41.15 21.74
CA GLU A 101 -6.60 42.16 21.94
C GLU A 101 -7.71 41.59 22.85
N ASP A 102 -7.70 42.11 24.07
CA ASP A 102 -8.72 42.01 25.12
C ASP A 102 -10.10 42.58 24.69
N ASP A 103 -11.11 42.32 25.53
CA ASP A 103 -12.50 42.84 25.58
C ASP A 103 -13.54 42.09 24.71
N ASP A 104 -14.76 41.72 25.15
CA ASP A 104 -15.61 42.21 26.24
C ASP A 104 -16.69 41.15 26.56
N GLU A 105 -17.22 41.18 27.79
CA GLU A 105 -18.22 40.27 28.36
C GLU A 105 -19.65 40.51 27.83
N GLY A 106 -20.50 39.48 27.82
CA GLY A 106 -21.92 39.61 27.47
C GLY A 106 -22.79 38.39 27.82
N GLU A 107 -23.48 38.51 28.95
CA GLU A 107 -24.43 37.65 29.67
C GLU A 107 -25.33 36.60 28.97
N GLU A 108 -25.45 35.49 29.70
CA GLU A 108 -26.54 34.55 30.01
C GLU A 108 -27.88 34.49 29.22
N GLY A 109 -28.30 33.25 28.92
CA GLY A 109 -29.66 32.86 28.57
C GLY A 109 -29.92 31.36 28.78
N ASP A 110 -30.69 31.04 29.82
CA ASP A 110 -31.19 29.73 30.26
C ASP A 110 -32.22 29.07 29.32
N GLY A 111 -32.25 27.73 29.30
CA GLY A 111 -33.49 26.96 29.12
C GLY A 111 -33.57 25.89 28.03
N GLY A 112 -33.47 24.60 28.44
CA GLY A 112 -34.54 23.64 28.13
C GLY A 112 -34.34 22.51 27.08
N SER A 113 -34.17 21.29 27.62
CA SER A 113 -34.73 19.98 27.21
C SER A 113 -34.43 19.34 25.84
N GLY A 114 -33.62 18.28 25.88
CA GLY A 114 -34.04 16.89 25.64
C GLY A 114 -34.63 16.50 24.27
N SER A 115 -33.81 15.85 23.43
CA SER A 115 -34.27 14.92 22.41
C SER A 115 -33.13 13.98 22.02
N GLU A 116 -33.39 12.68 22.12
CA GLU A 116 -32.47 11.57 21.96
C GLU A 116 -32.32 11.29 20.46
N GLY A 117 -31.19 11.69 19.88
CA GLY A 117 -30.82 11.43 18.49
C GLY A 117 -29.74 10.35 18.43
N SER A 118 -30.08 9.22 17.82
CA SER A 118 -29.16 8.14 17.45
C SER A 118 -28.02 8.67 16.56
N ALA A 119 -26.79 8.68 17.08
CA ALA A 119 -25.60 9.01 16.31
C ALA A 119 -24.88 7.72 15.86
N SER A 120 -24.83 7.56 14.55
CA SER A 120 -23.89 6.72 13.83
C SER A 120 -22.45 7.10 14.22
N SER A 121 -21.61 6.10 14.44
CA SER A 121 -20.17 6.30 14.62
C SER A 121 -19.49 6.44 13.26
N ASP A 122 -19.78 7.54 12.56
CA ASP A 122 -18.97 8.04 11.47
C ASP A 122 -17.99 9.05 12.06
N GLY A 123 -16.83 8.54 12.50
CA GLY A 123 -15.72 9.35 12.99
C GLY A 123 -15.02 10.06 11.84
N SER A 124 -15.69 11.04 11.23
CA SER A 124 -15.07 12.06 10.40
C SER A 124 -14.42 13.09 11.32
N GLY A 125 -13.30 12.70 11.93
CA GLY A 125 -12.37 13.65 12.52
C GLY A 125 -11.68 14.39 11.38
N SER A 126 -12.21 15.56 11.03
CA SER A 126 -11.50 16.55 10.23
C SER A 126 -10.41 17.15 11.11
N ASP A 127 -9.28 16.45 11.23
CA ASP A 127 -8.07 17.06 11.77
C ASP A 127 -7.44 17.91 10.66
N GLY A 128 -7.63 19.21 10.78
CA GLY A 128 -7.05 20.24 9.90
C GLY A 128 -5.57 20.43 10.16
N GLY A 129 -4.77 19.36 10.01
CA GLY A 129 -3.32 19.41 9.96
C GLY A 129 -2.86 19.15 8.53
N GLY A 130 -2.33 20.19 7.87
CA GLY A 130 -1.77 20.10 6.51
C GLY A 130 -0.47 19.29 6.43
N GLY A 131 -0.48 18.03 6.87
CA GLY A 131 0.60 17.08 6.66
C GLY A 131 0.40 16.36 5.33
N GLY A 132 0.73 17.00 4.21
CA GLY A 132 0.68 16.34 2.89
C GLY A 132 1.58 15.10 2.85
N PHE A 133 1.14 14.03 2.19
CA PHE A 133 2.01 12.88 1.93
C PHE A 133 3.25 13.31 1.15
N VAL A 134 4.41 12.77 1.51
CA VAL A 134 5.65 13.04 0.77
C VAL A 134 5.60 12.32 -0.58
N ALA A 135 5.75 13.06 -1.68
CA ALA A 135 5.80 12.49 -3.01
C ALA A 135 6.99 11.54 -3.16
N ALA A 136 6.76 10.36 -3.74
CA ALA A 136 7.79 9.40 -4.07
C ALA A 136 8.31 9.66 -5.49
N THR A 137 9.49 10.28 -5.57
CA THR A 137 10.22 10.45 -6.84
C THR A 137 11.09 9.23 -7.12
N GLU A 138 11.45 9.00 -8.40
CA GLU A 138 12.42 7.94 -8.74
C GLU A 138 13.71 8.10 -7.94
N ALA A 139 14.22 9.33 -7.82
CA ALA A 139 15.44 9.61 -7.08
C ALA A 139 15.34 9.20 -5.61
N SER A 140 14.23 9.56 -4.94
CA SER A 140 14.01 9.21 -3.53
C SER A 140 13.94 7.68 -3.33
N VAL A 141 13.20 6.97 -4.20
CA VAL A 141 13.01 5.52 -4.10
C VAL A 141 14.31 4.79 -4.43
N ARG A 142 15.08 5.25 -5.42
CA ARG A 142 16.41 4.71 -5.71
C ARG A 142 17.35 4.87 -4.54
N SER A 143 17.38 6.05 -3.90
CA SER A 143 18.24 6.26 -2.75
C SER A 143 17.87 5.34 -1.58
N LYS A 144 16.57 5.22 -1.28
CA LYS A 144 16.09 4.28 -0.26
C LYS A 144 16.44 2.83 -0.59
N PHE A 145 16.30 2.42 -1.84
CA PHE A 145 16.55 1.05 -2.25
C PHE A 145 18.05 0.72 -2.34
N TYR A 146 18.84 1.49 -3.08
CA TYR A 146 20.24 1.17 -3.38
C TYR A 146 21.23 1.69 -2.34
N ASP A 147 21.02 2.91 -1.82
CA ASP A 147 21.98 3.53 -0.89
C ASP A 147 21.69 3.09 0.54
N ASP A 148 20.42 3.19 0.94
CA ASP A 148 20.02 2.81 2.28
C ASP A 148 19.89 1.28 2.40
N GLY A 149 19.54 0.55 1.34
CA GLY A 149 19.29 -0.89 1.44
C GLY A 149 17.92 -1.21 2.04
N CYS A 150 16.90 -0.38 1.77
CA CYS A 150 15.53 -0.61 2.19
C CYS A 150 14.80 -1.57 1.23
N THR A 151 13.87 -2.35 1.77
CA THR A 151 12.81 -2.99 0.99
C THR A 151 11.74 -1.97 0.65
N MET A 152 11.36 -1.92 -0.64
CA MET A 152 10.20 -1.17 -1.09
C MET A 152 8.96 -2.07 -1.08
N GLN A 153 7.93 -1.66 -0.35
CA GLN A 153 6.60 -2.24 -0.36
C GLN A 153 5.67 -1.33 -1.18
N PHE A 154 5.29 -1.76 -2.37
CA PHE A 154 4.40 -1.02 -3.25
C PHE A 154 2.99 -1.60 -3.18
N HIS A 155 2.02 -0.74 -2.87
CA HIS A 155 0.63 -1.12 -2.59
C HIS A 155 -0.21 -1.15 -3.86
N GLN A 156 -1.06 -2.18 -3.97
CA GLN A 156 -2.03 -2.35 -5.04
C GLN A 156 -1.44 -2.15 -6.47
N PRO A 157 -0.31 -2.81 -6.82
CA PRO A 157 0.32 -2.66 -8.14
C PRO A 157 -0.60 -3.00 -9.30
N GLN A 158 -1.68 -3.75 -9.08
CA GLN A 158 -2.68 -4.04 -10.09
C GLN A 158 -3.42 -2.79 -10.63
N HIS A 159 -3.37 -1.65 -9.94
CA HIS A 159 -3.88 -0.38 -10.49
C HIS A 159 -2.99 0.19 -11.61
N TYR A 160 -1.78 -0.35 -11.79
CA TYR A 160 -0.77 0.15 -12.71
C TYR A 160 -0.20 -0.93 -13.64
N SER A 161 -0.58 -2.20 -13.44
CA SER A 161 -0.18 -3.34 -14.25
C SER A 161 -1.40 -4.11 -14.71
N GLU A 162 -1.71 -4.03 -16.01
CA GLU A 162 -2.79 -4.78 -16.66
C GLU A 162 -2.65 -6.29 -16.47
N ALA A 163 -1.41 -6.79 -16.46
CA ALA A 163 -1.12 -8.21 -16.23
C ALA A 163 -1.55 -8.64 -14.81
N LEU A 164 -1.24 -7.83 -13.80
CA LEU A 164 -1.72 -8.07 -12.43
C LEU A 164 -3.23 -7.88 -12.32
N ALA A 165 -3.79 -6.82 -12.91
CA ALA A 165 -5.24 -6.57 -12.91
C ALA A 165 -6.01 -7.78 -13.46
N SER A 166 -5.56 -8.34 -14.57
CA SER A 166 -6.15 -9.53 -15.18
C SER A 166 -6.10 -10.75 -14.26
N VAL A 167 -4.97 -11.00 -13.59
CA VAL A 167 -4.85 -12.12 -12.64
C VAL A 167 -5.75 -11.90 -11.42
N MET A 168 -5.72 -10.71 -10.82
CA MET A 168 -6.52 -10.39 -9.64
C MET A 168 -8.01 -10.52 -9.93
N ALA A 169 -8.51 -9.92 -11.03
CA ALA A 169 -9.93 -9.99 -11.39
C ALA A 169 -10.43 -11.43 -11.61
N ARG A 170 -9.60 -12.31 -12.18
CA ARG A 170 -9.94 -13.73 -12.33
C ARG A 170 -9.98 -14.45 -10.99
N LEU A 171 -9.02 -14.17 -10.12
CA LEU A 171 -9.01 -14.72 -8.76
C LEU A 171 -10.20 -14.22 -7.93
N GLU A 172 -10.60 -12.96 -8.06
CA GLU A 172 -11.81 -12.43 -7.41
C GLU A 172 -13.05 -13.22 -7.85
N GLY A 173 -13.15 -13.54 -9.15
CA GLY A 173 -14.20 -14.39 -9.68
C GLY A 173 -14.19 -15.84 -9.15
N GLU A 174 -13.01 -16.40 -8.88
CA GLU A 174 -12.86 -17.77 -8.35
C GLU A 174 -13.08 -17.85 -6.83
N PHE A 175 -12.58 -16.88 -6.07
CA PHE A 175 -12.70 -16.84 -4.61
C PHE A 175 -14.01 -16.24 -4.12
N GLY A 176 -14.68 -15.41 -4.94
CA GLY A 176 -15.89 -14.70 -4.53
C GLY A 176 -15.64 -13.63 -3.46
N CYS A 177 -14.40 -13.14 -3.34
CA CYS A 177 -13.99 -12.09 -2.41
C CYS A 177 -12.99 -11.14 -3.09
N LEU A 178 -12.72 -10.00 -2.44
CA LEU A 178 -11.73 -9.04 -2.92
C LEU A 178 -10.33 -9.65 -2.91
N VAL A 179 -9.57 -9.46 -3.99
CA VAL A 179 -8.18 -9.94 -4.11
C VAL A 179 -7.27 -8.77 -4.44
N GLY A 180 -6.49 -8.36 -3.44
CA GLY A 180 -5.46 -7.33 -3.58
C GLY A 180 -4.06 -7.91 -3.64
N SER A 181 -3.09 -7.06 -3.95
CA SER A 181 -1.68 -7.44 -3.94
C SER A 181 -0.77 -6.34 -3.40
N ASN A 182 0.42 -6.72 -2.98
CA ASN A 182 1.53 -5.83 -2.68
C ASN A 182 2.78 -6.39 -3.38
N ALA A 183 3.61 -5.52 -3.94
CA ALA A 183 4.94 -5.89 -4.45
C ALA A 183 6.01 -5.57 -3.41
N TYR A 184 6.92 -6.51 -3.16
CA TYR A 184 8.06 -6.34 -2.26
C TYR A 184 9.35 -6.44 -3.07
N LEU A 185 10.13 -5.38 -3.09
CA LEU A 185 11.41 -5.32 -3.78
C LEU A 185 12.49 -5.13 -2.72
N THR A 186 13.41 -6.09 -2.61
CA THR A 186 14.49 -6.08 -1.61
C THR A 186 15.85 -6.13 -2.32
N PRO A 187 16.78 -5.23 -2.01
CA PRO A 187 18.12 -5.25 -2.59
C PRO A 187 18.92 -6.47 -2.09
N PRO A 188 19.93 -6.94 -2.84
CA PRO A 188 20.74 -8.09 -2.44
C PRO A 188 21.38 -7.90 -1.07
N GLY A 189 21.28 -8.92 -0.20
CA GLY A 189 21.88 -8.90 1.14
C GLY A 189 21.12 -8.10 2.19
N ALA A 190 19.97 -7.51 1.86
CA ALA A 190 19.10 -6.81 2.80
C ALA A 190 17.87 -7.63 3.21
N GLN A 191 17.17 -7.17 4.26
CA GLN A 191 15.92 -7.71 4.75
C GLN A 191 14.99 -6.55 5.14
N GLY A 192 13.70 -6.66 4.77
CA GLY A 192 12.64 -5.68 5.05
C GLY A 192 11.72 -6.05 6.19
#